data_AF-A0A7I4Z5K0-F1
#
_entry.id   AF-A0A7I4Z5K0-F1
#
_cell.length_a   1.000
_cell.length_b   1.000
_cell.length_c   1.000
_cell.angle_alpha   90.00
_cell.angle_beta   90.00
_cell.angle_gamma   90.00
#
_symmetry.space_group_name_H-M   'P 1'
#
loop_
_entity.id
_entity.type
_entity.pdbx_description
1 polymer ?
#
loop_
_entity_poly.entity_id
_entity_poly.type
_entity_poly.pdbx_seq_one_letter_code
_entity_poly.pdbx_strand_id
1 'polypeptide(L)'
;MESKDFYLDTQKLRLNDLSLSPAQIRRAGSPQENDGCDTLSLTADEAVFLQASWQRAIATTDVGAELVIRLLNDKRSLFKSLLESHTGHIDIKKFTVDVVNRDLKRAKEVGQGVVRFFTKALDCLGEPDASEKIRQMSFDLGVLHYRMRVWFQAENWLCVKNSLLTVILDINPIRVHGLRLGLYSLCSGPTDVAILEPMAQRRTWTKVLQFVIRNMKRGFLSEALKTDRNSDAGSPSPSST
;
A
#
# COMPACT_ATOMS: atom_id res chain seq x y z
N MET A 1 38.78 16.38 -23.11
CA MET A 1 38.35 17.30 -22.04
C MET A 1 36.88 17.58 -22.31
N GLU A 2 36.00 16.65 -21.96
CA GLU A 2 34.55 16.69 -22.17
C GLU A 2 33.98 15.42 -21.52
N SER A 3 33.54 15.51 -20.26
CA SER A 3 32.85 14.39 -19.58
C SER A 3 32.22 14.80 -18.23
N LYS A 4 32.42 16.05 -17.77
CA LYS A 4 31.83 16.53 -16.52
C LYS A 4 30.44 17.16 -16.72
N ASP A 5 30.15 17.68 -17.91
CA ASP A 5 28.89 18.41 -18.15
C ASP A 5 27.68 17.48 -18.35
N PHE A 6 27.87 16.29 -18.92
CA PHE A 6 26.78 15.33 -19.10
C PHE A 6 26.29 14.71 -17.77
N TYR A 7 27.19 14.59 -16.78
CA TYR A 7 26.86 14.02 -15.47
C TYR A 7 26.11 15.02 -14.56
N LEU A 8 26.40 16.32 -14.73
CA LEU A 8 25.71 17.39 -14.01
C LEU A 8 24.29 17.63 -14.55
N ASP A 9 24.07 17.47 -15.85
CA ASP A 9 22.74 17.65 -16.47
C ASP A 9 21.76 16.54 -16.08
N THR A 10 22.26 15.30 -15.95
CA THR A 10 21.44 14.15 -15.51
C THR A 10 21.09 14.23 -14.02
N GLN A 11 21.93 14.88 -13.19
CA GLN A 11 21.60 15.15 -11.78
C GLN A 11 20.62 16.32 -11.62
N LYS A 12 20.71 17.38 -12.45
CA LYS A 12 19.75 18.48 -12.45
C LYS A 12 18.35 18.04 -12.86
N LEU A 13 18.22 17.12 -13.81
CA LEU A 13 16.93 16.54 -14.19
C LEU A 13 16.28 15.70 -13.08
N ARG A 14 17.06 15.06 -12.20
CA ARG A 14 16.51 14.28 -11.07
C ARG A 14 16.17 15.10 -9.83
N LEU A 15 16.81 16.24 -9.61
CA LEU A 15 16.49 17.11 -8.48
C LEU A 15 15.20 17.94 -8.70
N ASN A 16 14.84 18.19 -9.96
CA ASN A 16 13.61 18.91 -10.29
C ASN A 16 12.33 18.06 -10.15
N ASP A 17 12.43 16.73 -10.20
CA ASP A 17 11.29 15.82 -9.95
C ASP A 17 11.03 15.58 -8.45
N LEU A 18 11.97 15.95 -7.58
CA LEU A 18 11.81 15.88 -6.12
C LEU A 18 11.20 17.16 -5.52
N SER A 19 10.92 18.17 -6.34
CA SER A 19 10.39 19.48 -5.92
C SER A 19 9.00 19.81 -6.48
N LEU A 20 8.31 18.85 -7.09
CA LEU A 20 6.96 19.07 -7.60
C LEU A 20 5.99 19.38 -6.44
N SER A 21 5.63 20.66 -6.32
CA SER A 21 4.61 21.18 -5.42
C SER A 21 3.23 20.58 -5.77
N PRO A 22 2.31 20.39 -4.80
CA PRO A 22 0.95 19.90 -5.02
C PRO A 22 0.18 20.61 -6.17
N ALA A 23 0.60 21.82 -6.53
CA ALA A 23 0.05 22.60 -7.63
C ALA A 23 0.25 21.97 -9.02
N GLN A 24 1.31 21.18 -9.26
CA GLN A 24 1.64 20.64 -10.59
C GLN A 24 0.91 19.33 -10.92
N ILE A 25 0.23 18.71 -9.95
CA ILE A 25 -0.60 17.51 -10.16
C ILE A 25 -1.91 17.84 -10.93
N ARG A 26 -2.27 19.12 -11.06
CA ARG A 26 -3.59 19.55 -11.60
C ARG A 26 -3.76 19.51 -13.13
N ARG A 27 -2.77 19.11 -13.94
CA ARG A 27 -2.84 19.29 -15.42
C ARG A 27 -2.67 18.07 -16.31
N ALA A 28 -2.59 16.86 -15.78
CA ALA A 28 -2.72 15.66 -16.61
C ALA A 28 -4.16 15.14 -16.47
N GLY A 29 -4.96 15.26 -17.53
CA GLY A 29 -6.35 14.80 -17.57
C GLY A 29 -6.45 13.34 -17.19
N SER A 30 -7.03 13.07 -16.01
CA SER A 30 -7.35 11.71 -15.57
C SER A 30 -8.68 11.28 -16.19
N PRO A 31 -8.77 10.04 -16.72
CA PRO A 31 -10.04 9.41 -17.01
C PRO A 31 -10.89 9.43 -15.74
N GLN A 32 -12.18 9.71 -15.89
CA GLN A 32 -13.15 9.71 -14.81
C GLN A 32 -13.20 8.29 -14.21
N GLU A 33 -12.42 8.04 -13.16
CA GLU A 33 -12.54 6.84 -12.35
C GLU A 33 -13.95 6.89 -11.74
N ASN A 34 -14.81 5.98 -12.20
CA ASN A 34 -16.15 5.77 -11.67
C ASN A 34 -16.11 5.89 -10.14
N ASP A 35 -16.99 6.74 -9.58
CA ASP A 35 -17.08 7.10 -8.15
C ASP A 35 -17.55 5.90 -7.32
N GLY A 36 -16.73 4.86 -7.34
CA GLY A 36 -17.14 3.47 -7.17
C GLY A 36 -17.25 3.11 -5.71
N CYS A 37 -18.48 3.11 -5.19
CA CYS A 37 -18.93 2.54 -3.93
C CYS A 37 -18.07 2.86 -2.71
N ASP A 38 -18.55 3.75 -1.83
CA ASP A 38 -17.89 4.08 -0.57
C ASP A 38 -17.84 2.92 0.44
N THR A 39 -18.53 1.82 0.14
CA THR A 39 -18.69 0.66 1.02
C THR A 39 -17.83 -0.52 0.55
N LEU A 40 -17.17 -1.17 1.50
CA LEU A 40 -16.52 -2.45 1.30
C LEU A 40 -17.58 -3.56 1.31
N SER A 41 -17.89 -4.11 0.14
CA SER A 41 -18.82 -5.23 0.00
C SER A 41 -18.06 -6.55 -0.05
N LEU A 42 -18.29 -7.39 0.96
CA LEU A 42 -17.75 -8.74 1.10
C LEU A 42 -18.89 -9.70 1.43
N THR A 43 -18.84 -10.90 0.87
CA THR A 43 -19.68 -12.00 1.35
C THR A 43 -19.17 -12.51 2.72
N ALA A 44 -20.00 -13.25 3.46
CA ALA A 44 -19.58 -13.87 4.71
C ALA A 44 -18.37 -14.81 4.50
N ASP A 45 -18.38 -15.61 3.44
CA ASP A 45 -17.29 -16.52 3.10
C ASP A 45 -16.00 -15.76 2.78
N GLU A 46 -16.10 -14.63 2.07
CA GLU A 46 -14.95 -13.76 1.80
C GLU A 46 -14.36 -13.19 3.09
N ALA A 47 -15.20 -12.73 4.02
CA ALA A 47 -14.74 -12.20 5.30
C ALA A 47 -14.02 -13.27 6.14
N VAL A 48 -14.60 -14.47 6.24
CA VAL A 48 -13.98 -15.61 6.93
C VAL A 48 -12.66 -16.00 6.26
N PHE A 49 -12.62 -16.07 4.94
CA PHE A 49 -11.41 -16.37 4.19
C PHE A 49 -10.30 -15.33 4.45
N LEU A 50 -10.62 -14.04 4.45
CA LEU A 50 -9.66 -12.97 4.72
C LEU A 50 -9.07 -13.09 6.12
N GLN A 51 -9.90 -13.29 7.13
CA GLN A 51 -9.45 -13.49 8.51
C GLN A 51 -8.58 -14.75 8.64
N ALA A 52 -9.04 -15.89 8.13
CA ALA A 52 -8.31 -17.15 8.22
C ALA A 52 -6.96 -17.11 7.47
N SER A 53 -6.93 -16.51 6.27
CA SER A 53 -5.70 -16.39 5.49
C SER A 53 -4.69 -15.43 6.13
N TRP A 54 -5.16 -14.33 6.74
CA TRP A 54 -4.31 -13.42 7.48
C TRP A 54 -3.73 -14.06 8.74
N GLN A 55 -4.57 -14.67 9.58
CA GLN A 55 -4.16 -15.32 10.82
C GLN A 55 -3.13 -16.43 10.56
N ARG A 56 -3.33 -17.21 9.49
CA ARG A 56 -2.32 -18.19 9.06
C ARG A 56 -1.00 -17.49 8.72
N ALA A 57 -1.02 -16.49 7.85
CA ALA A 57 0.21 -15.84 7.38
C ALA A 57 1.03 -15.26 8.54
N ILE A 58 0.40 -14.58 9.50
CA ILE A 58 1.12 -14.01 10.66
C ILE A 58 1.59 -15.08 11.67
N ALA A 59 0.97 -16.27 11.67
CA ALA A 59 1.39 -17.39 12.52
C ALA A 59 2.58 -18.17 11.92
N THR A 60 2.75 -18.16 10.61
CA THR A 60 3.75 -18.98 9.91
C THR A 60 4.95 -18.21 9.38
N THR A 61 4.86 -16.88 9.23
CA THR A 61 5.96 -16.05 8.75
C THR A 61 5.98 -14.67 9.39
N ASP A 62 7.15 -14.02 9.37
CA ASP A 62 7.25 -12.58 9.65
C ASP A 62 6.74 -11.79 8.43
N VAL A 63 5.42 -11.60 8.36
CA VAL A 63 4.74 -10.90 7.25
C VAL A 63 5.34 -9.51 7.02
N GLY A 64 5.69 -8.80 8.10
CA GLY A 64 6.24 -7.46 8.03
C GLY A 64 7.63 -7.44 7.37
N ALA A 65 8.53 -8.31 7.82
CA ALA A 65 9.86 -8.42 7.22
C ALA A 65 9.81 -8.96 5.79
N GLU A 66 8.96 -9.95 5.51
CA GLU A 66 8.77 -10.52 4.16
C GLU A 66 8.21 -9.49 3.16
N LEU A 67 7.30 -8.62 3.60
CA LEU A 67 6.85 -7.47 2.80
C LEU A 67 8.01 -6.52 2.51
N VAL A 68 8.75 -6.14 3.57
CA VAL A 68 9.86 -5.18 3.48
C VAL A 68 10.96 -5.67 2.53
N ILE A 69 11.39 -6.93 2.61
CA ILE A 69 12.43 -7.45 1.72
C ILE A 69 11.98 -7.45 0.26
N ARG A 70 10.70 -7.66 -0.03
CA ARG A 70 10.17 -7.60 -1.41
C ARG A 70 10.21 -6.17 -1.93
N LEU A 71 9.80 -5.21 -1.11
CA LEU A 71 9.86 -3.80 -1.46
C LEU A 71 11.30 -3.29 -1.63
N LEU A 72 12.25 -3.81 -0.85
CA LEU A 72 13.66 -3.43 -0.95
C LEU A 72 14.39 -4.08 -2.13
N ASN A 73 13.98 -5.28 -2.54
CA ASN A 73 14.58 -6.01 -3.65
C ASN A 73 13.86 -5.78 -5.00
N ASP A 74 12.67 -5.16 -5.03
CA ASP A 74 11.99 -4.76 -6.28
C ASP A 74 12.53 -3.42 -6.80
N LYS A 75 13.17 -3.44 -7.97
CA LYS A 75 13.77 -2.24 -8.60
C LYS A 75 12.75 -1.16 -8.97
N ARG A 76 11.46 -1.49 -9.05
CA ARG A 76 10.37 -0.54 -9.33
C ARG A 76 9.86 0.16 -8.07
N SER A 77 10.19 -0.37 -6.90
CA SER A 77 9.80 0.18 -5.62
C SER A 77 10.78 1.28 -5.21
N LEU A 78 10.24 2.46 -4.85
CA LEU A 78 11.03 3.57 -4.30
C LEU A 78 11.27 3.41 -2.79
N PHE A 79 10.89 2.28 -2.21
CA PHE A 79 10.92 2.07 -0.77
C PHE A 79 12.33 2.25 -0.18
N LYS A 80 13.37 1.78 -0.89
CA LYS A 80 14.77 2.00 -0.45
C LYS A 80 15.08 3.49 -0.36
N SER A 81 14.79 4.26 -1.40
CA SER A 81 15.06 5.70 -1.44
C SER A 81 14.27 6.47 -0.37
N LEU A 82 13.01 6.08 -0.10
CA LEU A 82 12.19 6.66 0.96
C LEU A 82 12.75 6.35 2.36
N LEU A 83 13.35 5.18 2.56
CA LEU A 83 14.03 4.86 3.81
C LEU A 83 15.31 5.69 3.93
N GLU A 84 16.13 5.74 2.89
CA GLU A 84 17.40 6.48 2.88
C GLU A 84 17.20 7.98 3.14
N SER A 85 16.08 8.57 2.73
CA SER A 85 15.76 9.98 3.02
C SER A 85 15.53 10.25 4.51
N HIS A 86 15.28 9.23 5.33
CA HIS A 86 15.03 9.35 6.76
C HIS A 86 16.13 8.72 7.63
N THR A 87 16.86 7.73 7.09
CA THR A 87 17.86 6.96 7.87
C THR A 87 19.28 7.11 7.37
N GLY A 88 19.51 7.84 6.28
CA GLY A 88 20.81 7.89 5.60
C GLY A 88 21.04 6.67 4.69
N HIS A 89 22.21 6.64 4.04
CA HIS A 89 22.54 5.66 3.01
C HIS A 89 22.52 4.22 3.52
N ILE A 90 21.94 3.30 2.72
CA ILE A 90 21.86 1.87 3.03
C ILE A 90 22.74 1.09 2.05
N ASP A 91 23.93 0.71 2.49
CA ASP A 91 24.88 -0.13 1.74
C ASP A 91 24.67 -1.62 2.04
N ILE A 92 23.54 -2.16 1.57
CA ILE A 92 23.21 -3.58 1.67
C ILE A 92 22.97 -4.12 0.26
N LYS A 93 23.72 -5.16 -0.11
CA LYS A 93 23.66 -5.79 -1.44
C LYS A 93 22.45 -6.71 -1.62
N LYS A 94 22.00 -7.36 -0.55
CA LYS A 94 20.86 -8.28 -0.55
C LYS A 94 20.11 -8.20 0.77
N PHE A 95 18.82 -7.88 0.70
CA PHE A 95 17.97 -7.79 1.88
C PHE A 95 17.36 -9.15 2.20
N THR A 96 17.48 -9.57 3.46
CA THR A 96 16.86 -10.77 4.03
C THR A 96 16.06 -10.40 5.29
N VAL A 97 15.22 -11.31 5.77
CA VAL A 97 14.43 -11.11 7.00
C VAL A 97 15.35 -10.76 8.19
N ASP A 98 16.45 -11.49 8.35
CA ASP A 98 17.41 -11.26 9.44
C ASP A 98 18.03 -9.86 9.39
N VAL A 99 18.42 -9.42 8.18
CA VAL A 99 18.98 -8.08 7.98
C VAL A 99 17.95 -7.00 8.32
N VAL A 100 16.70 -7.17 7.89
CA VAL A 100 15.61 -6.24 8.24
C VAL A 100 15.42 -6.19 9.75
N ASN A 101 15.39 -7.34 10.40
CA ASN A 101 15.05 -7.44 11.82
C ASN A 101 16.15 -6.98 12.76
N ARG A 102 17.42 -7.08 12.34
CA ARG A 102 18.60 -6.69 13.12
C ARG A 102 19.09 -5.28 12.79
N ASP A 103 19.19 -4.96 11.49
CA ASP A 103 19.98 -3.81 11.02
C ASP A 103 19.12 -2.64 10.52
N LEU A 104 17.86 -2.89 10.13
CA LEU A 104 17.00 -1.87 9.52
C LEU A 104 15.80 -1.50 10.39
N LYS A 105 16.08 -0.86 11.54
CA LYS A 105 15.06 -0.47 12.54
C LYS A 105 13.84 0.22 11.91
N ARG A 106 14.06 1.22 11.05
CA ARG A 106 12.95 1.96 10.42
C ARG A 106 12.13 1.07 9.47
N ALA A 107 12.79 0.22 8.69
CA ALA A 107 12.09 -0.69 7.78
C ALA A 107 11.26 -1.72 8.57
N LYS A 108 11.81 -2.24 9.66
CA LYS A 108 11.10 -3.11 10.62
C LYS A 108 9.87 -2.44 11.20
N GLU A 109 9.97 -1.19 11.66
CA GLU A 109 8.84 -0.41 12.19
C GLU A 109 7.73 -0.23 11.15
N VAL A 110 8.08 0.00 9.88
CA VAL A 110 7.11 0.08 8.77
C VAL A 110 6.42 -1.26 8.58
N GLY A 111 7.17 -2.36 8.49
CA GLY A 111 6.61 -3.72 8.37
C GLY A 111 5.65 -4.05 9.51
N GLN A 112 6.03 -3.75 10.76
CA GLN A 112 5.17 -3.92 11.93
C GLN A 112 3.93 -3.02 11.89
N GLY A 113 4.05 -1.80 11.37
CA GLY A 113 2.92 -0.89 11.16
C GLY A 113 1.88 -1.48 10.20
N VAL A 114 2.35 -2.07 9.09
CA VAL A 114 1.47 -2.74 8.13
C VAL A 114 0.76 -3.94 8.77
N VAL A 115 1.50 -4.78 9.51
CA VAL A 115 0.91 -5.93 10.22
C VAL A 115 -0.14 -5.46 11.23
N ARG A 116 0.16 -4.47 12.08
CA ARG A 116 -0.81 -3.93 13.04
C ARG A 116 -2.06 -3.38 12.36
N PHE A 117 -1.90 -2.65 11.25
CA PHE A 117 -3.02 -2.10 10.50
C PHE A 117 -3.94 -3.22 9.97
N PHE A 118 -3.38 -4.21 9.27
CA PHE A 118 -4.19 -5.28 8.67
C PHE A 118 -4.79 -6.22 9.72
N THR A 119 -4.10 -6.51 10.82
CA THR A 119 -4.71 -7.24 11.95
C THR A 119 -5.95 -6.51 12.45
N LYS A 120 -5.82 -5.22 12.79
CA LYS A 120 -6.96 -4.43 13.28
C LYS A 120 -8.09 -4.33 12.24
N ALA A 121 -7.77 -4.09 10.97
CA ALA A 121 -8.75 -3.96 9.90
C ALA A 121 -9.53 -5.26 9.67
N LEU A 122 -8.87 -6.41 9.75
CA LEU A 122 -9.48 -7.71 9.49
C LEU A 122 -10.24 -8.26 10.70
N ASP A 123 -9.82 -7.92 11.92
CA ASP A 123 -10.57 -8.23 13.13
C ASP A 123 -11.95 -7.53 13.14
N CYS A 124 -12.06 -6.33 12.54
CA CYS A 124 -13.33 -5.62 12.38
C CYS A 124 -14.32 -6.28 11.42
N LEU A 125 -13.92 -7.25 10.58
CA LEU A 125 -14.80 -7.80 9.52
C LEU A 125 -16.05 -8.51 10.05
N GLY A 126 -16.07 -8.91 11.32
CA GLY A 126 -17.25 -9.48 11.98
C GLY A 126 -18.25 -8.44 12.51
N GLU A 127 -17.93 -7.15 12.43
CA GLU A 127 -18.72 -6.08 13.02
C GLU A 127 -19.71 -5.47 12.00
N PRO A 128 -20.91 -5.02 12.43
CA PRO A 128 -21.90 -4.42 11.52
C PRO A 128 -21.41 -3.19 10.75
N ASP A 129 -20.45 -2.45 11.32
CA ASP A 129 -19.86 -1.23 10.79
C ASP A 129 -18.43 -1.44 10.25
N ALA A 130 -18.04 -2.69 9.95
CA ALA A 130 -16.71 -3.05 9.45
C ALA A 130 -16.21 -2.16 8.31
N SER A 131 -17.06 -1.95 7.29
CA SER A 131 -16.73 -1.10 6.15
C SER A 131 -16.37 0.32 6.57
N GLU A 132 -17.14 0.90 7.50
CA GLU A 132 -16.92 2.27 7.96
C GLU A 132 -15.64 2.37 8.79
N LYS A 133 -15.42 1.44 9.71
CA LYS A 133 -14.19 1.37 10.52
C LYS A 133 -12.95 1.25 9.65
N ILE A 134 -12.96 0.33 8.67
CA ILE A 134 -11.83 0.13 7.75
C ILE A 134 -11.63 1.38 6.89
N ARG A 135 -12.70 2.02 6.43
CA ARG A 135 -12.65 3.27 5.67
C ARG A 135 -11.97 4.38 6.47
N GLN A 136 -12.41 4.60 7.71
CA GLN A 136 -11.86 5.62 8.59
C GLN A 136 -10.40 5.36 8.95
N MET A 137 -10.05 4.12 9.33
CA MET A 137 -8.66 3.74 9.61
C MET A 137 -7.75 3.97 8.40
N SER A 138 -8.22 3.63 7.20
CA SER A 138 -7.48 3.85 5.95
C SER A 138 -7.30 5.34 5.66
N PHE A 139 -8.36 6.13 5.86
CA PHE A 139 -8.31 7.59 5.70
C PHE A 139 -7.30 8.23 6.65
N ASP A 140 -7.35 7.90 7.94
CA ASP A 140 -6.45 8.43 8.96
C ASP A 140 -4.99 8.04 8.67
N LEU A 141 -4.77 6.82 8.17
CA LEU A 141 -3.45 6.39 7.74
C LEU A 141 -2.94 7.23 6.56
N GLY A 142 -3.82 7.59 5.62
CA GLY A 142 -3.52 8.53 4.53
C GLY A 142 -3.12 9.92 5.01
N VAL A 143 -3.88 10.47 5.96
CA VAL A 143 -3.56 11.75 6.63
C VAL A 143 -2.19 11.69 7.29
N LEU A 144 -1.90 10.59 8.00
CA LEU A 144 -0.61 10.38 8.66
C LEU A 144 0.54 10.33 7.64
N HIS A 145 0.38 9.63 6.52
CA HIS A 145 1.39 9.58 5.46
C HIS A 145 1.73 10.97 4.92
N TYR A 146 0.72 11.84 4.73
CA TYR A 146 0.93 13.22 4.32
C TYR A 146 1.76 13.99 5.36
N ARG A 147 1.36 13.92 6.64
CA ARG A 147 2.05 14.63 7.74
C ARG A 147 3.50 14.17 7.91
N MET A 148 3.77 12.90 7.68
CA MET A 148 5.12 12.33 7.70
C MET A 148 5.93 12.62 6.42
N ARG A 149 5.37 13.34 5.45
CA ARG A 149 5.99 13.65 4.15
C ARG A 149 6.41 12.40 3.37
N VAL A 150 5.60 11.34 3.47
CA VAL A 150 5.82 10.09 2.74
C VAL A 150 4.93 10.08 1.50
N TRP A 151 5.51 10.45 0.36
CA TRP A 151 4.82 10.57 -0.92
C TRP A 151 4.85 9.23 -1.67
N PHE A 152 3.72 8.53 -1.70
CA PHE A 152 3.60 7.28 -2.45
C PHE A 152 3.10 7.56 -3.88
N GLN A 153 4.01 7.40 -4.84
CA GLN A 153 3.65 7.35 -6.26
C GLN A 153 2.84 6.07 -6.58
N ALA A 154 2.19 6.04 -7.74
CA ALA A 154 1.32 4.95 -8.19
C ALA A 154 2.02 3.58 -8.15
N GLU A 155 3.29 3.58 -8.52
CA GLU A 155 4.19 2.43 -8.61
C GLU A 155 4.43 1.80 -7.23
N ASN A 156 4.58 2.62 -6.19
CA ASN A 156 4.80 2.14 -4.83
C ASN A 156 3.54 1.43 -4.28
N TRP A 157 2.34 1.96 -4.55
CA TRP A 157 1.09 1.30 -4.17
C TRP A 157 0.93 -0.07 -4.82
N LEU A 158 1.33 -0.18 -6.10
CA LEU A 158 1.32 -1.45 -6.81
C LEU A 158 2.32 -2.45 -6.21
N CYS A 159 3.52 -1.99 -5.87
CA CYS A 159 4.55 -2.83 -5.24
C CYS A 159 4.10 -3.34 -3.87
N VAL A 160 3.49 -2.49 -3.03
CA VAL A 160 2.93 -2.88 -1.72
C VAL A 160 1.84 -3.93 -1.90
N LYS A 161 0.86 -3.67 -2.78
CA LYS A 161 -0.24 -4.59 -3.06
C LYS A 161 0.28 -5.97 -3.51
N ASN A 162 1.17 -6.00 -4.50
CA ASN A 162 1.69 -7.25 -5.06
C ASN A 162 2.53 -8.00 -4.03
N SER A 163 3.39 -7.30 -3.28
CA SER A 163 4.21 -7.92 -2.24
C SER A 163 3.35 -8.54 -1.14
N LEU A 164 2.32 -7.83 -0.67
CA LEU A 164 1.44 -8.33 0.38
C LEU A 164 0.61 -9.54 -0.10
N LEU A 165 0.09 -9.51 -1.33
CA LEU A 165 -0.58 -10.67 -1.94
C LEU A 165 0.34 -11.88 -2.02
N THR A 166 1.60 -11.70 -2.44
CA THR A 166 2.57 -12.79 -2.50
C THR A 166 2.87 -13.36 -1.12
N VAL A 167 3.03 -12.51 -0.10
CA VAL A 167 3.27 -12.99 1.27
C VAL A 167 2.09 -13.80 1.80
N ILE A 168 0.86 -13.35 1.58
CA ILE A 168 -0.32 -14.00 2.16
C ILE A 168 -0.74 -15.26 1.39
N LEU A 169 -0.69 -15.22 0.05
CA LEU A 169 -1.27 -16.27 -0.80
C LEU A 169 -0.22 -17.22 -1.38
N ASP A 170 0.95 -16.71 -1.77
CA ASP A 170 1.92 -17.51 -2.52
C ASP A 170 2.93 -18.19 -1.57
N ILE A 171 3.43 -17.47 -0.55
CA ILE A 171 4.31 -18.05 0.48
C ILE A 171 3.51 -18.89 1.48
N ASN A 172 2.30 -18.43 1.82
CA ASN A 172 1.46 -19.04 2.83
C ASN A 172 0.14 -19.55 2.24
N PRO A 173 0.20 -20.46 1.23
CA PRO A 173 -1.01 -20.92 0.55
C PRO A 173 -1.94 -21.61 1.53
N ILE A 174 -3.26 -21.44 1.34
CA ILE A 174 -4.21 -22.29 2.05
C ILE A 174 -4.02 -23.71 1.50
N ARG A 175 -3.37 -24.59 2.27
CA ARG A 175 -3.34 -26.01 1.94
C ARG A 175 -4.68 -26.59 2.35
N VAL A 176 -5.68 -26.43 1.49
CA VAL A 176 -6.97 -27.07 1.64
C VAL A 176 -6.81 -28.55 1.30
N HIS A 177 -6.35 -29.36 2.26
CA HIS A 177 -6.67 -30.78 2.22
C HIS A 177 -8.12 -30.94 2.67
N GLY A 178 -9.06 -30.80 1.73
CA GLY A 178 -10.43 -31.30 1.88
C GLY A 178 -11.55 -30.32 2.27
N LEU A 179 -11.30 -29.02 2.48
CA LEU A 179 -12.36 -28.03 2.69
C LEU A 179 -12.79 -27.36 1.38
N ARG A 180 -13.68 -28.05 0.64
CA ARG A 180 -14.48 -27.46 -0.44
C ARG A 180 -15.06 -26.11 0.02
N LEU A 181 -14.51 -24.99 -0.45
CA LEU A 181 -15.26 -23.74 -0.49
C LEU A 181 -16.48 -24.02 -1.36
N GLY A 182 -17.68 -23.90 -0.78
CA GLY A 182 -18.95 -24.35 -1.36
C GLY A 182 -19.43 -23.52 -2.55
N LEU A 183 -18.62 -23.34 -3.60
CA LEU A 183 -19.11 -22.91 -4.91
C LEU A 183 -19.55 -24.13 -5.72
N TYR A 184 -20.74 -24.64 -5.40
CA TYR A 184 -21.45 -25.52 -6.32
C TYR A 184 -22.20 -24.67 -7.32
N SER A 185 -21.56 -24.38 -8.46
CA SER A 185 -22.27 -24.11 -9.70
C SER A 185 -22.82 -25.43 -10.20
N LEU A 186 -24.10 -25.67 -9.93
CA LEU A 186 -24.88 -26.68 -10.64
C LEU A 186 -25.01 -26.17 -12.08
N CYS A 187 -24.48 -26.94 -13.02
CA CYS A 187 -24.52 -26.72 -14.49
C CYS A 187 -23.40 -25.84 -15.09
N SER A 188 -22.17 -26.36 -15.24
CA SER A 188 -21.30 -26.09 -16.42
C SER A 188 -19.93 -26.79 -16.35
N GLY A 189 -19.81 -27.95 -17.02
CA GLY A 189 -18.54 -28.55 -17.48
C GLY A 189 -17.44 -28.87 -16.44
N PRO A 190 -16.39 -29.63 -16.82
CA PRO A 190 -15.21 -29.79 -15.99
C PRO A 190 -14.35 -28.51 -16.11
N THR A 191 -14.80 -27.43 -15.47
CA THR A 191 -13.94 -26.26 -15.30
C THR A 191 -12.91 -26.59 -14.22
N ASP A 192 -11.63 -26.43 -14.52
CA ASP A 192 -10.52 -26.84 -13.67
C ASP A 192 -10.53 -26.06 -12.34
N VAL A 193 -11.19 -26.64 -11.33
CA VAL A 193 -11.45 -26.04 -10.01
C VAL A 193 -10.16 -25.58 -9.34
N ALA A 194 -9.04 -26.25 -9.66
CA ALA A 194 -7.70 -25.93 -9.16
C ALA A 194 -7.21 -24.53 -9.58
N ILE A 195 -7.70 -23.97 -10.69
CA ILE A 195 -7.30 -22.65 -11.18
C ILE A 195 -8.26 -21.55 -10.67
N LEU A 196 -9.55 -21.89 -10.52
CA LEU A 196 -10.57 -20.93 -10.10
C LEU A 196 -10.40 -20.47 -8.65
N GLU A 197 -9.98 -21.37 -7.76
CA GLU A 197 -9.83 -21.06 -6.33
C GLU A 197 -8.70 -20.03 -6.08
N PRO A 198 -7.47 -20.19 -6.58
CA PRO A 198 -6.42 -19.16 -6.43
C PRO A 198 -6.82 -17.79 -7.00
N MET A 199 -7.56 -17.76 -8.12
CA MET A 199 -8.05 -16.51 -8.69
C MET A 199 -9.11 -15.84 -7.82
N ALA A 200 -10.03 -16.63 -7.23
CA ALA A 200 -11.03 -16.11 -6.30
C ALA A 200 -10.38 -15.55 -5.03
N GLN A 201 -9.46 -16.30 -4.43
CA GLN A 201 -8.69 -15.88 -3.25
C GLN A 201 -7.94 -14.55 -3.49
N ARG A 202 -7.25 -14.45 -4.64
CA ARG A 202 -6.54 -13.23 -5.05
C ARG A 202 -7.50 -12.06 -5.29
N ARG A 203 -8.67 -12.32 -5.88
CA ARG A 203 -9.72 -11.31 -6.10
C ARG A 203 -10.24 -10.76 -4.77
N THR A 204 -10.53 -11.63 -3.80
CA THR A 204 -11.03 -11.23 -2.48
C THR A 204 -10.04 -10.33 -1.74
N TRP A 205 -8.76 -10.69 -1.68
CA TRP A 205 -7.74 -9.79 -1.12
C TRP A 205 -7.60 -8.49 -1.90
N THR A 206 -7.69 -8.55 -3.23
CA THR A 206 -7.60 -7.35 -4.07
C THR A 206 -8.71 -6.35 -3.75
N LYS A 207 -9.94 -6.80 -3.45
CA LYS A 207 -11.04 -5.92 -3.02
C LYS A 207 -10.64 -5.09 -1.78
N VAL A 208 -10.13 -5.76 -0.75
CA VAL A 208 -9.73 -5.11 0.51
C VAL A 208 -8.55 -4.15 0.28
N LEU A 209 -7.52 -4.59 -0.43
CA LEU A 209 -6.34 -3.76 -0.69
C LEU A 209 -6.68 -2.51 -1.51
N GLN A 210 -7.52 -2.64 -2.53
CA GLN A 210 -8.01 -1.51 -3.31
C GLN A 210 -8.84 -0.56 -2.45
N PHE A 211 -9.72 -1.08 -1.60
CA PHE A 211 -10.52 -0.29 -0.68
C PHE A 211 -9.65 0.53 0.29
N VAL A 212 -8.63 -0.10 0.88
CA VAL A 212 -7.66 0.56 1.76
C VAL A 212 -6.88 1.64 1.01
N ILE A 213 -6.26 1.30 -0.12
CA ILE A 213 -5.43 2.24 -0.91
C ILE A 213 -6.26 3.45 -1.35
N ARG A 214 -7.49 3.23 -1.83
CA ARG A 214 -8.38 4.33 -2.24
C ARG A 214 -8.66 5.29 -1.08
N ASN A 215 -8.99 4.76 0.10
CA ASN A 215 -9.31 5.60 1.25
C ASN A 215 -8.08 6.26 1.86
N MET A 216 -6.90 5.61 1.82
CA MET A 216 -5.62 6.25 2.13
C MET A 216 -5.35 7.44 1.20
N LYS A 217 -5.55 7.28 -0.12
CA LYS A 217 -5.41 8.39 -1.08
C LYS A 217 -6.37 9.54 -0.75
N ARG A 218 -7.63 9.24 -0.41
CA ARG A 218 -8.61 10.25 0.01
C ARG A 218 -8.16 11.02 1.26
N GLY A 219 -7.68 10.32 2.29
CA GLY A 219 -7.15 10.95 3.51
C GLY A 219 -5.93 11.82 3.25
N PHE A 220 -5.00 11.32 2.45
CA PHE A 220 -3.81 12.04 2.04
C PHE A 220 -4.16 13.34 1.31
N LEU A 221 -5.03 13.28 0.29
CA LEU A 221 -5.45 14.44 -0.50
C LEU A 221 -6.25 15.44 0.34
N SER A 222 -7.12 14.96 1.24
CA SER A 222 -7.85 15.83 2.16
C SER A 222 -6.90 16.66 3.03
N GLU A 223 -5.84 16.06 3.56
CA GLU A 223 -4.88 16.79 4.40
C GLU A 223 -4.02 17.77 3.59
N ALA A 224 -3.66 17.40 2.35
CA ALA A 224 -2.96 18.29 1.42
C ALA A 224 -3.75 19.57 1.14
N LEU A 225 -5.03 19.43 0.77
CA LEU A 225 -5.91 20.55 0.45
C LEU A 225 -6.16 21.48 1.64
N LYS A 226 -6.17 20.95 2.87
CA LYS A 226 -6.27 21.78 4.08
C LYS A 226 -5.01 22.62 4.30
N THR A 227 -3.84 22.04 4.04
CA THR A 227 -2.55 22.72 4.23
C THR A 227 -2.37 23.86 3.22
N ASP A 228 -2.76 23.64 1.96
CA ASP A 228 -2.71 24.66 0.90
C ASP A 228 -3.59 25.88 1.26
N ARG A 229 -4.83 25.65 1.69
CA ARG A 229 -5.76 26.72 2.09
C ARG A 229 -5.23 27.56 3.26
N ASN A 230 -4.55 26.93 4.21
CA ASN A 230 -3.96 27.64 5.35
C ASN A 230 -2.71 28.45 4.96
N SER A 231 -2.03 28.04 3.89
CA SER A 231 -0.86 28.76 3.35
C SER A 231 -1.30 30.02 2.57
N ASP A 232 -2.43 29.96 1.87
CA ASP A 232 -3.00 31.11 1.13
C ASP A 232 -3.62 32.18 2.05
N ALA A 233 -4.16 31.78 3.21
CA ALA A 233 -4.74 32.72 4.19
C ALA A 233 -3.69 33.53 4.98
N GLY A 234 -2.40 33.19 4.85
CA GLY A 234 -1.29 33.75 5.63
C GLY A 234 -0.50 34.87 4.97
N SER A 235 -0.88 35.35 3.77
CA SER A 235 -0.20 36.49 3.13
C SER A 235 -0.80 37.80 3.63
N PRO A 236 -0.08 38.61 4.45
CA PRO A 236 -0.55 39.96 4.76
C PRO A 236 -0.47 40.78 3.48
N SER A 237 -1.57 41.42 3.11
CA SER A 237 -1.54 42.50 2.11
C SER A 237 -0.48 43.51 2.55
N PRO A 238 0.46 43.93 1.66
CA PRO A 238 1.34 45.04 1.98
C PRO A 238 0.46 46.27 2.15
N SER A 239 0.31 46.71 3.40
CA SER A 239 -0.33 47.97 3.73
C SER A 239 0.53 49.10 3.18
N SER A 240 0.16 49.60 2.00
CA SER A 240 0.67 50.84 1.44
C SER A 240 -0.09 52.01 2.08
N THR A 241 0.55 52.65 3.07
CA THR A 241 0.69 54.12 3.31
C THR A 241 1.03 54.37 4.76
#